data_AF-A0A1E1WYD9-F1
#
_entry.id   AF-A0A1E1WYD9-F1
#
_cell.length_a   1.000
_cell.length_b   1.000
_cell.length_c   1.000
_cell.angle_alpha   90.00
_cell.angle_beta   90.00
_cell.angle_gamma   90.00
#
_symmetry.space_group_name_H-M   'P 1'
#
loop_
_entity.id
_entity.type
_entity.pdbx_description
1 polymer ?
#
loop_
_entity_poly.entity_id
_entity_poly.type
_entity_poly.pdbx_seq_one_letter_code
_entity_poly.pdbx_strand_id
1 'polypeptide(L)'
;FFLDSTKKWMCHFDDDNYVNVPRLVRLLQEYDPREDWYLGKPSIRQPLEILARDSSRPQRKISFWFATGGAGFCISRSLALKMLPLAGAGKFISIGEHIRLPDDVTMGYIIEHLLKKNLTVVENFHSHLEPMKFLKKEALSDQVTFSYSKFG
;
A
#
# COMPACT_ATOMS: atom_id res chain seq x y z
N PHE A 1 -2.22 -2.74 19.16
CA PHE A 1 -1.83 -2.51 17.75
C PHE A 1 -2.09 -3.78 16.93
N PHE A 2 -2.05 -3.73 15.58
CA PHE A 2 -2.39 -4.88 14.71
C PHE A 2 -1.62 -6.17 15.07
N LEU A 3 -0.31 -6.06 15.31
CA LEU A 3 0.52 -7.23 15.65
C LEU A 3 0.19 -7.84 17.02
N ASP A 4 -0.35 -7.05 17.95
CA ASP A 4 -0.85 -7.53 19.25
C ASP A 4 -2.21 -8.24 19.12
N SER A 5 -2.89 -8.07 17.98
CA SER A 5 -4.13 -8.77 17.69
C SER A 5 -3.87 -10.15 17.07
N THR A 6 -4.91 -10.99 17.02
CA THR A 6 -4.89 -12.28 16.30
C THR A 6 -5.32 -12.16 14.83
N LYS A 7 -5.42 -10.93 14.30
CA LYS A 7 -5.89 -10.70 12.93
C LYS A 7 -4.85 -11.11 11.89
N LYS A 8 -5.34 -11.64 10.77
CA LYS A 8 -4.56 -12.17 9.64
C LYS A 8 -4.13 -11.08 8.64
N TRP A 9 -4.87 -9.97 8.60
CA TRP A 9 -4.71 -8.90 7.64
C TRP A 9 -4.80 -7.55 8.34
N MET A 10 -3.97 -6.61 7.91
CA MET A 10 -4.13 -5.19 8.18
C MET A 10 -4.46 -4.51 6.86
N CYS A 11 -5.45 -3.64 6.86
CA CYS A 11 -5.76 -2.79 5.72
C CYS A 11 -5.81 -1.33 6.17
N HIS A 12 -5.26 -0.45 5.34
CA HIS A 12 -5.31 1.00 5.49
C HIS A 12 -6.32 1.58 4.51
N PHE A 13 -7.09 2.57 4.96
CA PHE A 13 -8.03 3.35 4.16
C PHE A 13 -8.06 4.78 4.72
N ASP A 14 -8.17 5.77 3.84
CA ASP A 14 -8.34 7.18 4.25
C ASP A 14 -9.80 7.46 4.64
N ASP A 15 -10.05 8.60 5.30
CA ASP A 15 -11.40 8.99 5.73
C ASP A 15 -12.34 9.37 4.57
N ASP A 16 -11.79 9.59 3.38
CA ASP A 16 -12.53 9.80 2.13
C ASP A 16 -12.86 8.50 1.37
N ASN A 17 -12.48 7.32 1.92
CA ASN A 17 -12.70 6.04 1.27
C ASN A 17 -14.07 5.43 1.62
N TYR A 18 -14.81 5.01 0.59
CA TYR A 18 -15.87 4.01 0.73
C TYR A 18 -15.25 2.62 0.62
N VAL A 19 -15.56 1.72 1.56
CA VAL A 19 -15.04 0.35 1.57
C VAL A 19 -16.18 -0.67 1.46
N ASN A 20 -16.17 -1.46 0.39
CA ASN A 20 -17.05 -2.61 0.22
C ASN A 20 -16.49 -3.81 1.00
N VAL A 21 -16.79 -3.85 2.31
CA VAL A 21 -16.25 -4.86 3.23
C VAL A 21 -16.54 -6.31 2.78
N PRO A 22 -17.76 -6.69 2.32
CA PRO A 22 -17.99 -8.04 1.81
C PRO A 22 -17.08 -8.42 0.64
N ARG A 23 -16.85 -7.50 -0.31
CA ARG A 23 -15.94 -7.73 -1.42
C ARG A 23 -14.48 -7.83 -0.96
N LEU A 24 -14.05 -6.95 -0.04
CA LEU A 24 -12.73 -7.00 0.58
C LEU A 24 -12.48 -8.35 1.24
N VAL A 25 -13.41 -8.85 2.05
CA VAL A 25 -13.24 -10.14 2.73
C VAL A 25 -13.10 -11.29 1.72
N ARG A 26 -13.91 -11.30 0.64
CA ARG A 26 -13.79 -12.30 -0.43
C ARG A 26 -12.42 -12.23 -1.10
N LEU A 27 -11.96 -11.04 -1.45
CA LEU A 27 -10.62 -10.85 -2.03
C LEU A 27 -9.54 -11.41 -1.11
N LEU A 28 -9.56 -11.07 0.18
CA LEU A 28 -8.54 -11.51 1.14
C LEU A 28 -8.54 -13.03 1.40
N GLN A 29 -9.64 -13.73 1.08
CA GLN A 29 -9.71 -15.19 1.18
C GLN A 29 -9.02 -15.89 0.00
N GLU A 30 -8.75 -15.19 -1.10
CA GLU A 30 -8.04 -15.72 -2.27
C GLU A 30 -6.53 -15.89 -2.01
N TYR A 31 -6.00 -15.32 -0.92
CA TYR A 31 -4.57 -15.29 -0.60
C TYR A 31 -4.27 -15.98 0.73
N ASP A 32 -3.19 -16.77 0.81
CA ASP A 32 -2.73 -17.36 2.07
C ASP A 32 -2.09 -16.29 2.98
N PRO A 33 -2.66 -15.95 4.15
CA PRO A 33 -2.12 -14.90 5.02
C PRO A 33 -0.78 -15.26 5.69
N ARG A 34 -0.32 -16.52 5.56
CA ARG A 34 0.99 -16.98 6.01
C ARG A 34 2.10 -16.64 5.00
N GLU A 35 1.74 -16.28 3.78
CA GLU A 35 2.66 -15.75 2.78
C GLU A 35 2.75 -14.23 2.85
N ASP A 36 3.73 -13.64 2.17
CA ASP A 36 4.00 -12.21 2.22
C ASP A 36 3.22 -11.47 1.14
N TRP A 37 2.09 -10.89 1.51
CA TRP A 37 1.23 -10.16 0.57
C TRP A 37 1.20 -8.68 0.87
N TYR A 38 1.43 -7.88 -0.16
CA TYR A 38 1.16 -6.45 -0.20
C TYR A 38 0.17 -6.21 -1.35
N LEU A 39 -1.09 -6.00 -1.00
CA LEU A 39 -2.20 -5.88 -1.95
C LEU A 39 -2.64 -4.42 -2.06
N GLY A 40 -2.80 -3.92 -3.28
CA GLY A 40 -3.30 -2.56 -3.49
C GLY A 40 -3.11 -2.13 -4.93
N LYS A 41 -3.18 -0.83 -5.20
CA LYS A 41 -3.05 -0.28 -6.56
C LYS A 41 -2.14 0.94 -6.58
N PRO A 42 -1.14 1.00 -7.48
CA PRO A 42 -0.38 2.23 -7.69
C PRO A 42 -1.21 3.21 -8.53
N SER A 43 -1.21 4.49 -8.16
CA SER A 43 -1.81 5.56 -8.97
C SER A 43 -0.81 6.25 -9.91
N ILE A 44 0.43 5.75 -10.01
CA ILE A 44 1.46 6.23 -10.94
C ILE A 44 1.69 5.22 -12.06
N ARG A 45 2.15 5.69 -13.23
CA ARG A 45 2.33 4.86 -14.44
C ARG A 45 3.66 4.11 -14.52
N GLN A 46 4.63 4.52 -13.71
CA GLN A 46 5.98 3.95 -13.66
C GLN A 46 6.43 3.90 -12.19
N PRO A 47 7.34 2.98 -11.81
CA PRO A 47 7.80 2.91 -10.43
C PRO A 47 8.45 4.23 -10.02
N LEU A 48 8.33 4.57 -8.74
CA LEU A 48 8.91 5.79 -8.21
C LEU A 48 10.42 5.68 -8.20
N GLU A 49 11.12 6.65 -8.81
CA GLU A 49 12.57 6.75 -8.76
C GLU A 49 13.02 7.80 -7.75
N ILE A 50 13.90 7.42 -6.82
CA ILE A 50 14.54 8.32 -5.85
C ILE A 50 16.04 8.10 -5.83
N LEU A 51 16.78 9.09 -5.32
CA LEU A 51 18.21 8.97 -5.07
C LEU A 51 18.45 8.54 -3.62
N ALA A 52 19.23 7.48 -3.42
CA ALA A 52 19.69 7.06 -2.11
C ALA A 52 20.46 8.21 -1.44
N ARG A 53 20.07 8.57 -0.22
CA ARG A 53 20.69 9.66 0.55
C ARG A 53 21.75 9.14 1.53
N ASP A 54 22.63 8.27 1.04
CA ASP A 54 23.80 7.80 1.79
C ASP A 54 24.96 8.77 1.55
N SER A 55 25.44 9.40 2.62
CA SER A 55 26.57 10.36 2.59
C SER A 55 27.91 9.69 2.29
N SER A 56 28.01 8.37 2.31
CA SER A 56 29.26 7.61 2.17
C SER A 56 29.45 6.90 0.83
N ARG A 57 28.44 6.90 -0.06
CA ARG A 57 28.46 6.16 -1.33
C ARG A 57 27.96 7.01 -2.49
N PRO A 58 28.41 6.74 -3.74
CA PRO A 58 27.85 7.41 -4.91
C PRO A 58 26.33 7.22 -4.95
N GLN A 59 25.62 8.31 -5.25
CA GLN A 59 24.15 8.35 -5.27
C GLN A 59 23.60 7.23 -6.15
N ARG A 60 23.00 6.22 -5.52
CA ARG A 60 22.38 5.10 -6.21
C ARG A 60 20.92 5.43 -6.47
N LYS A 61 20.46 5.27 -7.71
CA LYS A 61 19.04 5.31 -8.04
C LYS A 61 18.32 4.11 -7.43
N ILE A 62 17.21 4.37 -6.78
CA ILE A 62 16.30 3.40 -6.20
C ILE A 62 14.97 3.52 -6.96
N SER A 63 14.43 2.39 -7.42
CA SER A 63 13.16 2.31 -8.14
C SER A 63 12.27 1.27 -7.46
N PHE A 64 11.01 1.60 -7.18
CA PHE A 64 10.05 0.72 -6.50
C PHE A 64 8.60 1.15 -6.73
N TRP A 65 7.65 0.22 -6.62
CA TRP A 65 6.23 0.54 -6.57
C TRP A 65 5.74 0.75 -5.14
N PHE A 66 4.57 1.40 -5.01
CA PHE A 66 3.84 1.51 -3.75
C PHE A 66 2.34 1.48 -4.05
N ALA A 67 1.55 0.93 -3.12
CA ALA A 67 0.11 1.06 -3.16
C ALA A 67 -0.27 2.47 -2.69
N THR A 68 -1.09 3.17 -3.47
CA THR A 68 -1.51 4.53 -3.14
C THR A 68 -2.44 4.52 -1.93
N GLY A 69 -2.11 5.29 -0.90
CA GLY A 69 -2.83 5.32 0.37
C GLY A 69 -4.33 5.61 0.20
N GLY A 70 -4.66 6.61 -0.62
CA GLY A 70 -6.05 6.99 -0.91
C GLY A 70 -6.84 6.00 -1.77
N ALA A 71 -6.22 4.95 -2.31
CA ALA A 71 -6.97 3.80 -2.86
C ALA A 71 -7.29 2.76 -1.78
N GLY A 72 -6.55 2.77 -0.68
CA GLY A 72 -6.45 1.69 0.29
C GLY A 72 -5.49 0.58 -0.13
N PHE A 73 -4.96 -0.12 0.86
CA PHE A 73 -4.09 -1.28 0.66
C PHE A 73 -4.19 -2.24 1.84
N CYS A 74 -3.76 -3.49 1.64
CA CYS A 74 -3.70 -4.51 2.69
C CYS A 74 -2.34 -5.21 2.73
N ILE A 75 -1.92 -5.59 3.94
CA ILE A 75 -0.75 -6.44 4.15
C ILE A 75 -1.11 -7.67 4.98
N SER A 76 -0.52 -8.81 4.63
CA SER A 76 -0.66 -10.04 5.41
C SER A 76 0.08 -9.94 6.74
N ARG A 77 -0.34 -10.74 7.73
CA ARG A 77 0.35 -10.81 9.02
C ARG A 77 1.81 -11.25 8.87
N SER A 78 2.11 -12.20 7.97
CA SER A 78 3.49 -12.64 7.71
C SER A 78 4.37 -11.47 7.26
N LEU A 79 3.88 -10.67 6.30
CA LEU A 79 4.63 -9.50 5.83
C LEU A 79 4.80 -8.47 6.94
N ALA A 80 3.75 -8.15 7.69
CA ALA A 80 3.84 -7.19 8.79
C ALA A 80 4.85 -7.60 9.88
N LEU A 81 4.96 -8.90 10.18
CA LEU A 81 5.99 -9.41 11.10
C LEU A 81 7.41 -9.21 10.55
N LYS A 82 7.61 -9.39 9.24
CA LYS A 82 8.90 -9.14 8.57
C LYS A 82 9.24 -7.65 8.49
N MET A 83 8.23 -6.78 8.46
CA MET A 83 8.42 -5.34 8.54
C MET A 83 8.83 -4.87 9.94
N LEU A 84 8.46 -5.59 11.01
CA LEU A 84 8.64 -5.14 12.39
C LEU A 84 10.09 -4.72 12.73
N PRO A 85 11.16 -5.46 12.36
CA PRO A 85 12.53 -5.03 12.63
C PRO A 85 12.94 -3.73 11.92
N LEU A 86 12.30 -3.42 10.79
CA LEU A 86 12.60 -2.27 9.92
C LEU A 86 11.71 -1.05 10.22
N ALA A 87 10.45 -1.28 10.59
CA ALA A 87 9.42 -0.25 10.70
C ALA A 87 8.94 -0.03 12.15
N GLY A 88 9.14 -1.01 13.04
CA GLY A 88 8.70 -0.94 14.43
C GLY A 88 9.47 0.08 15.27
N ALA A 89 8.95 0.39 16.46
CA ALA A 89 9.59 1.24 17.46
C ALA A 89 10.06 2.61 16.91
N GLY A 90 9.21 3.28 16.12
CA GLY A 90 9.49 4.60 15.55
C GLY A 90 10.36 4.61 14.29
N LYS A 91 10.94 3.48 13.89
CA LYS A 91 11.81 3.40 12.70
C LYS A 91 11.08 3.75 11.40
N PHE A 92 9.78 3.45 11.29
CA PHE A 92 8.97 3.85 10.15
C PHE A 92 9.02 5.36 9.92
N ILE A 93 8.82 6.15 10.97
CA ILE A 93 8.86 7.62 10.93
C ILE A 93 10.26 8.07 10.50
N SER A 94 11.32 7.52 11.12
CA SER A 94 12.69 7.86 10.76
C SER A 94 13.04 7.56 9.30
N ILE A 95 12.52 6.46 8.73
CA ILE A 95 12.68 6.14 7.30
C ILE A 95 11.95 7.17 6.44
N GLY A 96 10.69 7.49 6.76
CA GLY A 96 9.89 8.48 6.04
C GLY A 96 10.55 9.87 6.04
N GLU A 97 11.08 10.31 7.18
CA GLU A 97 11.84 11.55 7.32
C GLU A 97 13.16 11.52 6.52
N HIS A 98 13.84 10.38 6.48
CA HIS A 98 15.08 10.21 5.74
C HIS A 98 14.85 10.33 4.23
N ILE A 99 13.84 9.63 3.69
CA ILE A 99 13.52 9.66 2.26
C ILE A 99 12.71 10.90 1.86
N ARG A 100 12.07 11.58 2.82
CA ARG A 100 11.18 12.75 2.66
C ARG A 100 10.01 12.48 1.73
N LEU A 101 9.34 11.35 1.92
CA LEU A 101 8.18 10.94 1.13
C LEU A 101 7.01 10.61 2.06
N PRO A 102 5.76 10.62 1.56
CA PRO A 102 4.58 10.29 2.35
C PRO A 102 4.58 8.86 2.90
N ASP A 103 3.63 8.56 3.80
CA ASP A 103 3.55 7.28 4.51
C ASP A 103 3.32 6.09 3.57
N ASP A 104 2.46 6.22 2.56
CA ASP A 104 2.20 5.16 1.58
C ASP A 104 3.44 4.84 0.73
N VAL A 105 4.19 5.87 0.33
CA VAL A 105 5.49 5.72 -0.33
C VAL A 105 6.52 5.09 0.62
N THR A 106 6.51 5.44 1.90
CA THR A 106 7.39 4.84 2.91
C THR A 106 7.08 3.35 3.12
N MET A 107 5.80 2.96 3.11
CA MET A 107 5.37 1.57 3.11
C MET A 107 5.92 0.82 1.90
N GLY A 108 5.75 1.37 0.68
CA GLY A 108 6.31 0.79 -0.53
C GLY A 108 7.83 0.68 -0.51
N TYR A 109 8.53 1.70 -0.01
CA TYR A 109 9.99 1.67 0.14
C TYR A 109 10.44 0.51 1.05
N ILE A 110 9.78 0.34 2.20
CA ILE A 110 10.12 -0.76 3.12
C ILE A 110 9.82 -2.13 2.47
N ILE A 111 8.65 -2.29 1.85
CA ILE A 111 8.20 -3.59 1.35
C ILE A 111 8.91 -3.98 0.05
N GLU A 112 8.89 -3.11 -0.96
CA GLU A 112 9.48 -3.40 -2.27
C GLU A 112 11.00 -3.25 -2.25
N HIS A 113 11.51 -2.14 -1.72
CA HIS A 113 12.94 -1.87 -1.80
C HIS A 113 13.74 -2.62 -0.73
N LEU A 114 13.33 -2.58 0.54
CA LEU A 114 14.12 -3.22 1.62
C LEU A 114 13.81 -4.71 1.75
N LEU A 115 12.53 -5.11 1.74
CA LEU A 115 12.12 -6.52 1.90
C LEU A 115 12.06 -7.31 0.59
N LYS A 116 12.21 -6.66 -0.57
CA LYS A 116 12.16 -7.30 -1.90
C LYS A 116 10.85 -8.06 -2.14
N LYS A 117 9.74 -7.49 -1.69
CA LYS A 117 8.39 -8.03 -1.92
C LYS A 117 7.62 -7.10 -2.82
N ASN A 118 7.17 -7.63 -3.95
CA ASN A 118 6.45 -6.85 -4.94
C ASN A 118 5.03 -6.55 -4.45
N LEU A 119 4.55 -5.36 -4.81
CA LEU A 119 3.15 -5.00 -4.78
C LEU A 119 2.38 -5.93 -5.71
N THR A 120 1.38 -6.60 -5.14
CA THR A 120 0.38 -7.34 -5.90
C THR A 120 -0.71 -6.37 -6.28
N VAL A 121 -0.76 -6.03 -7.57
CA VAL A 121 -1.74 -5.08 -8.10
C VAL A 121 -3.13 -5.71 -8.06
N VAL A 122 -4.06 -5.03 -7.39
CA VAL A 122 -5.47 -5.39 -7.35
C VAL A 122 -6.28 -4.24 -7.93
N GLU A 123 -6.85 -4.45 -9.12
CA GLU A 123 -7.53 -3.40 -9.91
C GLU A 123 -8.78 -2.82 -9.23
N ASN A 124 -9.34 -3.54 -8.26
CA ASN A 124 -10.57 -3.18 -7.54
C ASN A 124 -10.39 -2.13 -6.44
N PHE A 125 -9.16 -1.66 -6.19
CA PHE A 125 -8.91 -0.52 -5.32
C PHE A 125 -8.87 0.76 -6.16
N HIS A 126 -9.53 1.82 -5.69
CA HIS A 126 -9.67 3.06 -6.46
C HIS A 126 -9.38 4.31 -5.62
N SER A 127 -8.40 5.11 -6.03
CA SER A 127 -8.10 6.40 -5.38
C SER A 127 -8.81 7.57 -6.04
N HIS A 128 -8.86 8.72 -5.37
CA HIS A 128 -9.35 9.97 -5.96
C HIS A 128 -8.48 10.49 -7.13
N LEU A 129 -7.35 9.85 -7.44
CA LEU A 129 -6.51 10.16 -8.61
C LEU A 129 -7.00 9.44 -9.88
N GLU A 130 -7.99 8.53 -9.75
CA GLU A 130 -8.62 7.85 -10.86
C GLU A 130 -9.94 8.54 -11.27
N PRO A 131 -10.26 8.58 -12.57
CA PRO A 131 -11.54 9.11 -13.06
C PRO A 131 -12.71 8.16 -12.75
N MET A 132 -13.28 8.25 -11.54
CA MET A 132 -14.39 7.40 -11.06
C MET A 132 -15.58 7.32 -12.03
N LYS A 133 -15.82 8.38 -12.82
CA LYS A 133 -16.91 8.44 -13.82
C LYS A 133 -16.85 7.34 -14.89
N PHE A 134 -15.69 6.70 -15.09
CA PHE A 134 -15.54 5.60 -16.05
C PHE A 134 -15.85 4.22 -15.46
N LEU A 135 -16.10 4.13 -14.14
CA LEU A 135 -16.54 2.89 -13.52
C LEU A 135 -17.99 2.60 -13.93
N LYS A 136 -18.20 1.45 -14.57
CA LYS A 136 -19.52 0.98 -14.98
C LYS A 136 -20.36 0.67 -13.74
N LYS A 137 -21.63 1.08 -13.75
CA LYS A 137 -22.55 0.88 -12.61
C LYS A 137 -22.67 -0.60 -12.23
N GLU A 138 -22.65 -1.47 -13.23
CA GLU A 138 -22.78 -2.92 -13.09
C GLU A 138 -21.56 -3.55 -12.42
N ALA A 139 -20.39 -2.90 -12.49
CA ALA A 139 -19.15 -3.37 -11.88
C ALA A 139 -18.93 -2.83 -10.46
N LEU A 140 -19.78 -1.93 -9.95
CA LEU A 140 -19.57 -1.28 -8.65
C LEU A 140 -19.56 -2.28 -7.49
N SER A 141 -20.39 -3.32 -7.56
CA SER A 141 -20.45 -4.37 -6.54
C SER A 141 -19.16 -5.19 -6.42
N ASP A 142 -18.36 -5.21 -7.48
CA ASP A 142 -17.12 -6.00 -7.55
C ASP A 142 -15.89 -5.20 -7.10
N GLN A 143 -16.02 -3.88 -6.92
CA GLN A 143 -14.94 -3.03 -6.43
C GLN A 143 -14.79 -3.12 -4.91
N VAL A 144 -13.56 -2.95 -4.44
CA VAL A 144 -13.20 -3.03 -3.01
C VAL A 144 -13.29 -1.66 -2.37
N THR A 145 -12.75 -0.63 -3.03
CA THR A 145 -12.79 0.75 -2.53
C THR A 145 -13.21 1.72 -3.61
N PHE A 146 -13.74 2.86 -3.16
CA PHE A 146 -13.86 4.08 -3.94
C PHE A 146 -13.38 5.24 -3.10
N SER A 147 -12.94 6.31 -3.74
CA SER A 147 -12.58 7.57 -3.08
C SER A 147 -13.23 8.73 -3.82
N TYR A 148 -13.22 9.91 -3.22
CA TYR A 148 -13.73 11.13 -3.82
C TYR A 148 -12.81 12.31 -3.52
N SER A 149 -12.76 13.27 -4.43
CA SER A 149 -12.10 14.55 -4.19
C SER A 149 -12.95 15.67 -4.76
N LYS A 150 -12.94 16.83 -4.08
CA LYS A 150 -13.60 18.06 -4.58
C LYS A 150 -12.89 18.65 -5.81
N PHE A 151 -11.68 18.20 -6.10
CA PHE A 151 -10.85 18.71 -7.19
C PHE A 151 -10.88 17.82 -8.45
N GLY A 152 -11.79 16.84 -8.51
CA GLY A 152 -11.99 15.93 -9.64
C GLY A 152 -13.24 16.23 -10.47
#